data_AF-A0A0R1PHT4-F1
#
_entry.id   AF-A0A0R1PHT4-F1
#
_cell.length_a   1.000
_cell.length_b   1.000
_cell.length_c   1.000
_cell.angle_alpha   90.00
_cell.angle_beta   90.00
_cell.angle_gamma   90.00
#
_symmetry.space_group_name_H-M   'P 1'
#
loop_
_entity.id
_entity.type
_entity.pdbx_description
1 polymer ?
#
loop_
_entity_poly.entity_id
_entity_poly.type
_entity_poly.pdbx_seq_one_letter_code
_entity_poly.pdbx_strand_id
1 'polypeptide(L)' 'MKQLNIGNTNWKASAVALGIMRMEALSAKDAAKTLEAAVDSGINYKEAYY' A
#
# COMPACT_ATOMS: atom_id res chain seq x y z
N MET A 1 6.19 -1.53 11.29
CA MET A 1 6.55 -2.13 9.98
C MET A 1 8.04 -1.96 9.67
N LYS A 2 8.70 -2.96 9.08
CA LYS A 2 10.07 -2.83 8.53
C LYS A 2 10.04 -2.02 7.22
N GLN A 3 11.03 -1.14 7.03
CA GLN A 3 11.20 -0.31 5.83
C GLN A 3 12.47 -0.71 5.08
N LEU A 4 12.43 -0.65 3.74
CA LEU A 4 13.51 -1.02 2.81
C LEU A 4 13.73 0.12 1.80
N ASN A 5 14.97 0.28 1.31
CA ASN A 5 15.22 1.19 0.20
C ASN A 5 14.70 0.57 -1.10
N ILE A 6 14.04 1.38 -1.93
CA ILE A 6 13.66 0.95 -3.27
C ILE A 6 14.86 1.11 -4.20
N GLY A 7 15.49 -0.01 -4.55
CA GLY A 7 16.61 -0.04 -5.49
C GLY A 7 17.70 0.99 -5.13
N ASN A 8 18.19 1.69 -6.15
CA ASN A 8 19.20 2.75 -5.98
C ASN A 8 18.56 4.15 -5.82
N THR A 9 17.41 4.24 -5.14
CA THR A 9 16.73 5.50 -4.85
C THR A 9 16.86 5.87 -3.38
N ASN A 10 16.54 7.13 -3.06
CA ASN A 10 16.45 7.59 -1.67
C ASN A 10 15.09 7.28 -1.02
N TRP A 11 14.23 6.49 -1.68
CA TRP A 11 12.89 6.19 -1.18
C TRP A 11 12.92 4.97 -0.27
N LYS A 12 12.26 5.10 0.89
CA LYS A 12 12.00 3.99 1.81
C LYS A 12 10.55 3.55 1.69
N ALA A 13 10.35 2.26 1.48
CA ALA A 13 9.05 1.63 1.38
C ALA A 13 8.90 0.52 2.43
N SER A 14 7.68 0.21 2.81
CA SER A 14 7.36 -0.94 3.63
C SER A 14 7.84 -2.22 2.98
N ALA A 15 8.33 -3.18 3.78
CA ALA A 15 8.76 -4.49 3.29
C ALA A 15 7.60 -5.34 2.71
N VAL A 16 6.36 -4.87 2.85
CA VAL A 16 5.13 -5.43 2.28
C VAL A 16 4.43 -4.33 1.49
N ALA A 17 3.87 -4.68 0.32
CA ALA A 17 3.06 -3.79 -0.52
C ALA A 17 1.57 -4.09 -0.36
N LEU A 18 0.72 -3.06 -0.44
CA LEU A 18 -0.73 -3.24 -0.61
C LEU A 18 -1.06 -3.31 -2.11
N GLY A 19 -1.49 -4.48 -2.58
CA GLY A 19 -2.05 -4.60 -3.93
C GLY A 19 -3.46 -4.01 -4.01
N ILE A 20 -3.71 -3.09 -4.95
CA ILE A 20 -5.00 -2.40 -5.11
C ILE A 20 -5.82 -2.86 -6.32
N MET A 21 -5.37 -3.92 -7.01
CA MET A 21 -5.95 -4.44 -8.26
C MET A 21 -7.42 -4.91 -8.18
N ARG A 22 -7.98 -5.08 -6.96
CA ARG A 22 -9.35 -5.55 -6.75
C ARG A 22 -10.20 -4.58 -5.93
N MET A 23 -9.77 -3.32 -5.82
CA MET A 23 -10.50 -2.33 -5.04
C MET A 23 -11.84 -1.94 -5.65
N GLU A 24 -12.08 -2.22 -6.94
CA GLU A 24 -13.36 -2.06 -7.61
C GLU A 24 -14.47 -2.96 -7.05
N ALA A 25 -14.10 -4.08 -6.39
CA ALA A 25 -15.05 -4.95 -5.71
C ALA A 25 -15.57 -4.34 -4.38
N LEU A 26 -14.97 -3.24 -3.92
CA LEU A 26 -15.32 -2.57 -2.67
C LEU A 26 -16.14 -1.30 -2.95
N SER A 27 -16.96 -0.90 -1.97
CA SER A 27 -17.46 0.47 -1.95
C SER A 27 -16.30 1.45 -1.76
N ALA A 28 -16.43 2.69 -2.22
CA ALA A 28 -15.41 3.73 -2.00
C ALA A 28 -15.07 3.90 -0.50
N LYS A 29 -16.07 3.72 0.37
CA LYS A 29 -15.89 3.79 1.83
C LYS A 29 -15.02 2.64 2.35
N ASP A 30 -15.23 1.43 1.85
CA ASP A 30 -14.47 0.26 2.30
C ASP A 30 -13.07 0.22 1.69
N ALA A 31 -12.91 0.70 0.46
CA ALA A 31 -11.61 0.94 -0.14
C ALA A 31 -10.80 1.97 0.67
N ALA A 32 -11.42 3.09 1.07
CA ALA A 32 -10.78 4.10 1.91
C ALA A 32 -10.34 3.52 3.27
N LYS A 33 -11.22 2.78 3.95
CA LYS A 33 -10.88 2.09 5.21
C LYS A 33 -9.72 1.11 5.06
N THR A 34 -9.67 0.40 3.93
CA THR A 34 -8.57 -0.54 3.64
C THR A 34 -7.24 0.20 3.49
N LEU A 35 -7.25 1.35 2.80
CA LEU A 35 -6.08 2.21 2.66
C LEU A 35 -5.63 2.80 4.00
N GLU A 36 -6.58 3.25 4.84
CA GLU A 36 -6.31 3.76 6.19
C GLU A 36 -5.67 2.69 7.07
N ALA A 37 -6.26 1.49 7.13
CA ALA A 37 -5.71 0.37 7.89
C ALA A 37 -4.29 -0.02 7.43
N ALA A 38 -4.02 0.03 6.13
CA ALA A 38 -2.69 -0.23 5.60
C ALA A 38 -1.68 0.82 6.12
N VAL A 39 -2.02 2.11 6.06
CA VAL A 39 -1.18 3.20 6.57
C VAL A 39 -0.96 3.07 8.07
N ASP A 40 -2.02 2.78 8.85
CA ASP A 40 -1.95 2.60 10.31
C ASP A 40 -1.03 1.42 10.68
N SER A 41 -0.99 0.37 9.85
CA SER A 41 -0.06 -0.75 10.04
C SER A 41 1.39 -0.44 9.61
N GLY A 42 1.62 0.72 9.00
CA GLY A 42 2.91 1.18 8.49
C GLY A 42 3.24 0.75 7.06
N ILE A 43 2.25 0.28 6.29
CA ILE A 43 2.36 0.02 4.85
C ILE A 43 2.25 1.36 4.12
N ASN A 44 3.29 1.74 3.38
CA ASN A 44 3.34 2.99 2.63
C ASN A 44 3.55 2.80 1.12
N TYR A 45 3.69 1.56 0.66
CA TYR A 45 3.83 1.21 -0.75
C TYR A 45 2.58 0.51 -1.27
N LYS A 46 2.03 1.04 -2.36
CA LYS A 46 0.81 0.56 -3.02
C LYS A 46 1.18 0.14 -4.42
N GLU A 47 0.68 -1.00 -4.83
CA GLU A 47 1.01 -1.62 -6.11
C GLU A 47 -0.28 -1.80 -6.92
N ALA A 48 -0.23 -1.36 -8.17
CA ALA A 48 -1.30 -1.48 -9.15
C ALA A 48 -0.70 -1.89 -10.49
N TYR A 49 -1.25 -2.95 -11.09
CA TYR A 49 -1.04 -3.29 -12.50
C TYR A 49 -2.24 -2.84 -13.34
N TYR A 50 -1.99 -2.55 -14.62
CA TYR A 50 -3.02 -2.26 -15.63
C TYR A 50 -3.73 -3.53 -16.08
#